data_AF-A0A444PPB1-F1
#
_entry.id   AF-A0A444PPB1-F1
#
_cell.length_a   1.000
_cell.length_b   1.000
_cell.length_c   1.000
_cell.angle_alpha   90.00
_cell.angle_beta   90.00
_cell.angle_gamma   90.00
#
_symmetry.space_group_name_H-M   'P 1'
#
loop_
_entity.id
_entity.type
_entity.pdbx_description
1 polymer ?
#
loop_
_entity_poly.entity_id
_entity_poly.type
_entity_poly.pdbx_seq_one_letter_code
_entity_poly.pdbx_strand_id
1 'polypeptide(L)'
;MGEHETQLRVAIAHAVDELVAPLGALVPGRLSGDDYLTLLSEVESLGRVVDALRHRLAGDARSRAGGPVDTFGQLGHATAEEGLAALTGVSVVTAKNRIRVGEAVTPMLSPTGSVLAPTHRHIAA
;
A
#
# COMPACT_ATOMS: atom_id res chain seq x y z
N MET A 1 -1.23 -6.59 17.44
CA MET A 1 -0.52 -6.59 16.13
C MET A 1 0.31 -7.86 16.10
N GLY A 2 0.26 -8.64 15.02
CA GLY A 2 1.03 -9.87 14.94
C GLY A 2 2.52 -9.60 14.70
N GLU A 3 3.32 -10.67 14.78
CA GLU A 3 4.77 -10.62 14.57
C GLU A 3 5.12 -10.14 13.15
N HIS A 4 4.41 -10.66 12.14
CA HIS A 4 4.61 -10.30 10.73
C HIS A 4 4.34 -8.81 10.46
N GLU A 5 3.26 -8.24 10.99
CA GLU A 5 2.95 -6.81 10.80
C GLU A 5 3.97 -5.92 11.52
N THR A 6 4.48 -6.38 12.67
CA THR A 6 5.52 -5.65 13.42
C THR A 6 6.83 -5.63 12.63
N GLN A 7 7.28 -6.78 12.13
CA GLN A 7 8.48 -6.88 11.28
C GLN A 7 8.34 -6.03 10.01
N LEU A 8 7.18 -6.06 9.35
CA LEU A 8 6.92 -5.24 8.16
C LEU A 8 7.02 -3.75 8.46
N ARG A 9 6.46 -3.28 9.59
CA ARG A 9 6.57 -1.87 9.98
C ARG A 9 8.01 -1.43 10.23
N VAL A 10 8.82 -2.29 10.86
CA VAL A 10 10.26 -2.03 11.08
C VAL A 10 11.00 -1.95 9.74
N ALA A 11 10.74 -2.89 8.82
CA ALA A 11 11.35 -2.88 7.50
C ALA A 11 10.98 -1.63 6.69
N ILE A 12 9.72 -1.19 6.74
CA ILE A 12 9.29 0.05 6.08
C ILE A 12 10.01 1.26 6.65
N ALA A 13 10.09 1.38 7.99
CA ALA A 13 10.77 2.50 8.64
C ALA A 13 12.25 2.55 8.22
N HIS A 14 12.94 1.41 8.27
CA HIS A 14 14.33 1.30 7.85
C HIS A 14 14.53 1.69 6.38
N ALA A 15 13.69 1.17 5.47
CA ALA A 15 13.77 1.51 4.05
C ALA A 15 13.54 3.01 3.80
N VAL A 16 12.61 3.64 4.52
CA VAL A 16 12.40 5.10 4.43
C VAL A 16 13.65 5.84 4.90
N ASP A 17 14.18 5.50 6.08
CA ASP A 17 15.34 6.17 6.66
C ASP A 17 16.58 6.04 5.75
N GLU A 18 16.81 4.87 5.18
CA GLU A 18 17.95 4.62 4.28
C GLU A 18 17.83 5.34 2.93
N LEU A 19 16.60 5.56 2.42
CA LEU A 19 16.40 6.12 1.08
C LEU A 19 16.29 7.65 1.06
N VAL A 20 15.91 8.30 2.17
CA VAL A 20 15.68 9.75 2.21
C VAL A 20 16.93 10.56 1.82
N ALA A 21 18.09 10.26 2.41
CA ALA A 21 19.31 11.01 2.14
C ALA A 21 19.84 10.79 0.71
N PRO A 22 19.96 9.54 0.20
CA PRO A 22 20.31 9.30 -1.21
C PRO A 22 19.35 9.96 -2.20
N LEU A 23 18.04 9.93 -1.93
CA LEU A 23 17.04 10.60 -2.77
C LEU A 23 17.30 12.11 -2.87
N GLY A 24 17.59 12.77 -1.74
CA GLY A 24 17.91 14.20 -1.71
C GLY A 24 19.22 14.56 -2.43
N ALA A 25 20.16 13.62 -2.51
CA ALA A 25 21.45 13.79 -3.17
C ALA A 25 21.46 13.36 -4.65
N LEU A 26 20.42 12.65 -5.12
CA LEU A 26 20.36 12.08 -6.46
C LEU A 26 20.28 13.18 -7.53
N VAL A 27 21.27 13.17 -8.44
CA VAL A 27 21.28 14.00 -9.64
C VAL A 27 21.36 13.08 -10.86
N PRO A 28 20.23 12.72 -11.50
CA PRO A 28 20.21 11.70 -12.56
C PRO A 28 21.18 11.98 -13.72
N GLY A 29 21.40 13.26 -14.06
CA GLY A 29 22.33 13.65 -15.12
C GLY A 29 23.81 13.38 -14.85
N ARG A 30 24.17 12.92 -13.64
CA ARG A 30 25.54 12.48 -13.29
C ARG A 30 25.77 10.99 -13.49
N LEU A 31 24.72 10.21 -13.70
CA LEU A 31 24.81 8.78 -13.91
C LEU A 31 25.33 8.49 -15.32
N SER A 32 26.11 7.42 -15.46
CA SER A 32 26.34 6.84 -16.78
C SER A 32 25.02 6.28 -17.32
N GLY A 33 24.96 6.00 -18.63
CA GLY A 33 23.76 5.41 -19.23
C GLY A 33 23.38 4.07 -18.58
N ASP A 34 24.37 3.22 -18.30
CA ASP A 34 24.16 1.90 -17.70
C ASP A 34 23.72 2.01 -16.23
N ASP A 35 24.32 2.93 -15.46
CA ASP A 35 23.92 3.18 -14.06
C ASP A 35 22.49 3.74 -13.98
N TYR A 36 22.11 4.62 -14.92
CA TYR A 36 20.75 5.15 -15.00
C TYR A 36 19.72 4.05 -15.23
N LEU A 37 19.97 3.15 -16.20
CA LEU A 37 19.05 2.06 -16.53
C LEU A 37 18.96 1.04 -15.39
N THR A 38 20.08 0.72 -14.75
CA THR A 38 20.13 -0.14 -13.56
C THR A 38 19.28 0.45 -12.44
N LEU A 39 19.55 1.70 -12.05
CA LEU A 39 18.84 2.37 -10.98
C LEU A 39 17.33 2.48 -11.28
N LEU A 40 16.96 2.78 -12.52
CA LEU A 40 15.56 2.84 -12.93
C LEU A 40 14.86 1.48 -12.73
N SER A 41 15.50 0.38 -13.14
CA SER A 41 14.95 -0.98 -12.96
C SER A 41 14.79 -1.37 -11.49
N GLU A 42 15.75 -0.98 -10.65
CA GLU A 42 15.72 -1.23 -9.20
C GLU A 42 14.58 -0.43 -8.53
N VAL A 43 14.43 0.85 -8.87
CA VAL A 43 13.35 1.70 -8.36
C VAL A 43 11.99 1.17 -8.78
N GLU A 44 11.83 0.72 -10.02
CA GLU A 44 10.59 0.08 -10.49
C GLU A 44 10.29 -1.23 -9.74
N SER A 45 11.32 -2.00 -9.40
CA SER A 45 11.18 -3.23 -8.60
C SER A 45 10.72 -2.93 -7.17
N LEU A 46 11.32 -1.93 -6.52
CA LEU A 46 10.87 -1.44 -5.22
C LEU A 46 9.44 -0.90 -5.29
N GLY A 47 9.12 -0.12 -6.33
CA GLY A 47 7.81 0.46 -6.58
C GLY A 47 6.71 -0.60 -6.61
N ARG A 48 6.94 -1.71 -7.31
CA ARG A 48 5.99 -2.84 -7.36
C ARG A 48 5.71 -3.46 -5.99
N VAL A 49 6.73 -3.62 -5.14
CA VAL A 49 6.55 -4.13 -3.77
C VAL A 49 5.72 -3.15 -2.94
N VAL A 50 6.04 -1.85 -3.01
CA VAL A 50 5.29 -0.81 -2.29
C VAL A 50 3.85 -0.72 -2.80
N ASP A 51 3.61 -0.84 -4.10
CA ASP A 51 2.26 -0.85 -4.67
C ASP A 51 1.45 -2.08 -4.25
N ALA A 52 2.06 -3.26 -4.19
CA ALA A 52 1.43 -4.45 -3.66
C ALA A 52 0.99 -4.25 -2.19
N LEU A 53 1.82 -3.62 -1.36
CA LEU A 53 1.47 -3.26 0.02
C LEU A 53 0.34 -2.23 0.08
N ARG A 54 0.40 -1.17 -0.75
CA ARG A 54 -0.67 -0.16 -0.85
C ARG A 54 -2.01 -0.78 -1.21
N HIS A 55 -2.03 -1.69 -2.19
CA HIS A 55 -3.25 -2.39 -2.58
C HIS A 55 -3.75 -3.34 -1.49
N ARG A 56 -2.87 -4.08 -0.80
CA ARG A 56 -3.25 -4.94 0.32
C ARG A 56 -3.93 -4.18 1.45
N LEU A 57 -3.35 -3.05 1.87
CA LEU A 57 -3.94 -2.21 2.90
C LEU A 57 -5.25 -1.54 2.44
N ALA A 58 -5.30 -1.06 1.20
CA ALA A 58 -6.50 -0.46 0.64
C ALA A 58 -7.66 -1.46 0.51
N GLY A 59 -7.37 -2.74 0.25
CA GLY A 59 -8.39 -3.78 0.12
C GLY A 59 -9.22 -3.98 1.39
N ASP A 60 -8.69 -3.65 2.56
CA ASP A 60 -9.40 -3.73 3.84
C ASP A 60 -10.18 -2.45 4.17
N ALA A 61 -10.04 -1.37 3.40
CA ALA A 61 -10.53 -0.05 3.81
C ALA A 61 -12.06 -0.01 4.04
N ARG A 62 -12.87 -0.68 3.20
CA ARG A 62 -14.33 -0.69 3.39
C ARG A 62 -14.77 -1.47 4.63
N SER A 63 -14.02 -2.50 5.05
CA SER A 63 -14.31 -3.23 6.29
C SER A 63 -14.12 -2.34 7.53
N ARG A 64 -13.34 -1.27 7.39
CA ARG A 64 -13.02 -0.28 8.44
C ARG A 64 -13.98 0.91 8.47
N ALA A 65 -14.99 0.95 7.62
CA ALA A 65 -16.01 2.00 7.58
C ALA A 65 -17.42 1.43 7.82
N GLY A 66 -18.29 2.20 8.47
CA GLY A 66 -19.70 1.83 8.67
C GLY A 66 -19.98 0.61 9.56
N GLY A 67 -18.94 0.03 10.18
CA GLY A 67 -19.06 -1.04 11.17
C GLY A 67 -19.09 -0.54 12.62
N PRO A 68 -19.17 -1.45 13.62
CA PRO A 68 -19.15 -1.08 15.04
C PRO A 68 -17.90 -0.31 15.46
N VAL A 69 -16.79 -0.52 14.76
CA VAL A 69 -15.56 0.26 14.86
C VAL A 69 -15.33 0.95 13.52
N ASP A 70 -16.00 2.09 13.34
CA ASP A 70 -15.86 2.92 12.15
C ASP A 70 -14.57 3.75 12.24
N THR A 71 -13.46 3.17 11.77
CA THR A 71 -12.12 3.79 11.87
C THR A 71 -12.04 5.06 11.04
N PHE A 72 -12.64 5.08 9.85
CA PHE A 72 -12.67 6.26 9.00
C PHE A 72 -13.68 7.31 9.48
N GLY A 73 -14.84 6.88 9.98
CA GLY A 73 -15.83 7.75 10.60
C GLY A 73 -15.31 8.44 11.86
N GLN A 74 -14.50 7.76 12.68
CA GLN A 74 -13.81 8.37 13.83
C GLN A 74 -12.83 9.48 13.44
N LEU A 75 -12.31 9.44 12.21
CA LEU A 75 -11.47 10.49 11.64
C LEU A 75 -12.28 11.57 10.89
N GLY A 76 -13.62 11.48 10.92
CA GLY A 76 -14.53 12.47 10.32
C GLY A 76 -14.78 12.28 8.82
N HIS A 77 -14.45 11.11 8.26
CA HIS A 77 -14.69 10.81 6.85
C HIS A 77 -16.01 10.06 6.66
N ALA A 78 -16.80 10.44 5.65
CA ALA A 78 -18.10 9.82 5.41
C ALA A 78 -17.97 8.46 4.70
N THR A 79 -16.86 8.24 3.97
CA THR A 79 -16.57 6.99 3.28
C THR A 79 -15.12 6.55 3.45
N ALA A 80 -14.86 5.26 3.28
CA ALA A 80 -13.51 4.71 3.27
C ALA A 80 -12.66 5.29 2.12
N GLU A 81 -13.27 5.54 0.96
CA GLU A 81 -12.62 6.17 -0.19
C GLU A 81 -12.11 7.58 0.13
N GLU A 82 -12.92 8.40 0.79
CA GLU A 82 -12.53 9.75 1.23
C GLU A 82 -11.42 9.70 2.27
N GLY A 83 -11.55 8.83 3.27
CA GLY A 83 -10.54 8.70 4.32
C GLY A 83 -9.20 8.20 3.80
N LEU A 84 -9.21 7.20 2.92
CA LEU A 84 -7.99 6.70 2.28
C LEU A 84 -7.35 7.76 1.37
N ALA A 85 -8.15 8.51 0.61
CA ALA A 85 -7.69 9.61 -0.23
C ALA A 85 -6.99 10.70 0.61
N ALA A 86 -7.63 11.14 1.70
CA ALA A 86 -7.10 12.14 2.61
C ALA A 86 -5.77 11.70 3.26
N LEU A 87 -5.71 10.47 3.79
CA LEU A 87 -4.51 9.96 4.47
C LEU A 87 -3.32 9.75 3.52
N THR A 88 -3.58 9.40 2.26
CA THR A 88 -2.52 9.05 1.30
C THR A 88 -2.21 10.14 0.30
N GLY A 89 -2.89 11.30 0.37
CA GLY A 89 -2.66 12.43 -0.50
C GLY A 89 -3.01 12.17 -1.97
N VAL A 90 -3.96 11.28 -2.25
CA VAL A 90 -4.40 10.95 -3.63
C VAL A 90 -5.85 11.35 -3.86
N SER A 91 -6.27 11.38 -5.13
CA SER A 91 -7.67 11.61 -5.47
C SER A 91 -8.59 10.49 -4.95
N VAL A 92 -9.85 10.81 -4.68
CA VAL A 92 -10.89 9.82 -4.31
C VAL A 92 -11.03 8.74 -5.38
N VAL A 93 -10.89 9.09 -6.67
CA VAL A 93 -10.91 8.11 -7.78
C VAL A 93 -9.74 7.13 -7.68
N THR A 94 -8.54 7.62 -7.37
CA THR A 94 -7.36 6.78 -7.16
C THR A 94 -7.54 5.88 -5.94
N ALA A 95 -8.03 6.41 -4.82
CA ALA A 95 -8.32 5.64 -3.62
C ALA A 95 -9.34 4.52 -3.90
N LYS A 96 -10.45 4.84 -4.56
CA LYS A 96 -11.47 3.87 -4.99
C LYS A 96 -10.89 2.77 -5.87
N ASN A 97 -10.01 3.10 -6.81
CA ASN A 97 -9.34 2.11 -7.65
C ASN A 97 -8.40 1.22 -6.84
N ARG A 98 -7.63 1.79 -5.90
CA ARG A 98 -6.76 1.02 -5.01
C ARG A 98 -7.55 0.03 -4.15
N ILE A 99 -8.68 0.46 -3.59
CA ILE A 99 -9.60 -0.37 -2.81
C ILE A 99 -10.11 -1.52 -3.67
N ARG A 100 -10.67 -1.22 -4.85
CA ARG A 100 -11.22 -2.25 -5.76
C ARG A 100 -10.19 -3.31 -6.15
N VAL A 101 -8.98 -2.89 -6.51
CA VAL A 101 -7.89 -3.82 -6.85
C VAL A 101 -7.49 -4.62 -5.61
N GLY A 102 -7.31 -3.95 -4.48
CA GLY A 102 -6.96 -4.56 -3.20
C GLY A 102 -7.92 -5.66 -2.77
N GLU A 103 -9.23 -5.38 -2.78
CA GLU A 103 -10.31 -6.34 -2.48
C GLU A 103 -10.23 -7.59 -3.38
N ALA A 104 -9.82 -7.42 -4.63
CA ALA A 104 -9.73 -8.51 -5.61
C ALA A 104 -8.52 -9.44 -5.38
N VAL A 105 -7.41 -8.89 -4.87
CA VAL A 105 -6.10 -9.59 -4.81
C VAL A 105 -5.65 -9.93 -3.38
N THR A 106 -6.34 -9.43 -2.37
CA THR A 106 -5.97 -9.62 -0.95
C THR A 106 -6.83 -10.67 -0.28
N PRO A 107 -6.24 -11.59 0.50
CA PRO A 107 -7.03 -12.49 1.35
C PRO A 107 -7.84 -11.68 2.36
N MET A 108 -9.11 -12.06 2.57
CA MET A 108 -10.00 -11.40 3.53
C MET A 108 -10.37 -12.33 4.67
N LEU A 109 -10.84 -11.78 5.78
CA LEU A 109 -11.42 -12.58 6.86
C LEU A 109 -12.92 -12.71 6.67
N SER A 110 -13.42 -13.94 6.80
CA SER A 110 -14.85 -14.19 6.91
C SER A 110 -15.37 -13.72 8.27
N PRO A 111 -16.70 -13.60 8.46
CA PRO A 111 -17.29 -13.28 9.76
C PRO A 111 -16.93 -14.27 10.89
N THR A 112 -16.56 -15.51 10.54
CA THR A 112 -16.13 -16.53 11.50
C THR A 112 -14.61 -16.56 11.72
N GLY A 113 -13.87 -15.64 11.09
CA GLY A 113 -12.42 -15.50 11.23
C GLY A 113 -11.60 -16.40 10.31
N SER A 114 -12.22 -17.13 9.39
CA SER A 114 -11.46 -17.91 8.39
C SER A 114 -10.88 -17.00 7.30
N VAL A 115 -9.66 -17.31 6.85
CA VAL A 115 -9.02 -16.60 5.73
C VAL A 115 -9.64 -17.08 4.42
N LEU A 116 -10.30 -16.16 3.73
CA LEU A 116 -10.82 -16.32 2.38
C LEU A 116 -9.73 -16.03 1.37
N ALA A 117 -9.59 -16.90 0.38
CA ALA A 117 -8.64 -16.69 -0.71
C ALA A 117 -9.05 -15.46 -1.56
N PRO A 118 -8.08 -14.76 -2.18
CA PRO A 118 -8.39 -13.69 -3.11
C PRO A 118 -9.24 -14.17 -4.29
N THR A 119 -10.15 -13.32 -4.75
CA THR A 119 -11.00 -13.56 -5.94
C THR A 119 -10.16 -13.82 -7.19
N HIS A 120 -9.05 -13.09 -7.36
CA HIS A 120 -8.14 -13.22 -8.51
C HIS A 120 -6.76 -13.71 -8.08
N ARG A 121 -6.70 -14.93 -7.51
CA ARG A 121 -5.46 -15.55 -7.01
C ARG A 121 -4.30 -15.55 -8.02
N HIS A 122 -4.57 -15.67 -9.31
CA HIS A 122 -3.55 -15.71 -10.37
C HIS A 122 -2.87 -14.36 -10.64
N ILE A 123 -3.42 -13.26 -10.10
CA ILE A 123 -2.88 -11.89 -10.22
C ILE A 123 -2.23 -11.43 -8.90
N ALA A 124 -2.43 -12.18 -7.81
CA ALA A 124 -2.04 -11.79 -6.46
C ALA A 124 -0.63 -12.25 -6.01
N ALA A 125 0.12 -12.88 -6.92
CA ALA A 125 1.43 -13.49 -6.67
C ALA A 125 2.58 -12.48 -6.79
#